data_AF-A0A1A8JBF0-F1
#
_entry.id   AF-A0A1A8JBF0-F1
#
_cell.length_a   1.000
_cell.length_b   1.000
_cell.length_c   1.000
_cell.angle_alpha   90.00
_cell.angle_beta   90.00
_cell.angle_gamma   90.00
#
_symmetry.space_group_name_H-M   'P 1'
#
loop_
_entity.id
_entity.type
_entity.pdbx_description
1 polymer ?
#
loop_
_entity_poly.entity_id
_entity_poly.type
_entity_poly.pdbx_seq_one_letter_code
_entity_poly.pdbx_strand_id
1 'polypeptide(L)'
;SKLDASNLLASVPESKRKDLHIMYRVISLPLNGVLSIRGHNLTRNHPDFSQATLNKFGIKYFHDDSETTSDSFTFRAWVAPFHHSSASHSPSISTFPSDSSSA
;
A
#
# COMPACT_ATOMS: atom_id res chain seq x y z
N SER A 1 15.17 8.78 9.87
CA SER A 1 14.75 9.38 8.58
C SER A 1 13.34 8.92 8.27
N LYS A 2 12.41 9.82 7.96
CA LYS A 2 11.02 9.49 7.61
C LYS A 2 10.90 9.61 6.09
N LEU A 3 10.41 8.56 5.43
CA LEU A 3 10.13 8.62 4.01
C LEU A 3 9.06 9.71 3.76
N ASP A 4 9.38 10.69 2.92
CA ASP A 4 8.50 11.80 2.57
C ASP A 4 8.76 12.22 1.13
N ALA A 5 7.70 12.21 0.32
CA ALA A 5 7.74 12.62 -1.09
C ALA A 5 6.76 13.78 -1.34
N SER A 6 6.46 14.58 -0.31
CA SER A 6 5.63 15.79 -0.41
C SER A 6 6.13 16.79 -1.45
N ASN A 7 7.43 16.78 -1.75
CA ASN A 7 8.03 17.57 -2.82
C ASN A 7 7.48 17.25 -4.21
N LEU A 8 6.90 16.07 -4.44
CA LEU A 8 6.27 15.72 -5.72
C LEU A 8 5.03 16.57 -6.03
N LEU A 9 4.41 17.20 -5.02
CA LEU A 9 3.29 18.12 -5.20
C LEU A 9 3.74 19.57 -5.46
N ALA A 10 5.05 19.87 -5.35
CA ALA A 10 5.56 21.24 -5.48
C ALA A 10 5.29 21.85 -6.86
N SER A 11 5.29 21.03 -7.92
CA SER A 11 4.98 21.45 -9.29
C SER A 11 3.48 21.50 -9.61
N VAL A 12 2.61 21.08 -8.69
CA VAL A 12 1.15 21.07 -8.87
C VAL A 12 0.55 22.39 -8.38
N PRO A 13 -0.35 23.04 -9.15
CA PRO A 13 -1.13 24.19 -8.68
C PRO A 13 -1.90 23.87 -7.41
N GLU A 14 -1.88 24.78 -6.43
CA GLU A 14 -2.51 24.59 -5.11
C GLU A 14 -3.97 24.17 -5.17
N SER A 15 -4.74 24.74 -6.10
CA SER A 15 -6.15 24.43 -6.30
C SER A 15 -6.41 22.96 -6.63
N LYS A 16 -5.42 22.24 -7.17
CA LYS A 16 -5.50 20.82 -7.54
C LYS A 16 -4.91 19.88 -6.50
N ARG A 17 -4.09 20.37 -5.56
CA ARG A 17 -3.34 19.52 -4.61
C ARG A 17 -4.27 18.71 -3.69
N LYS A 18 -5.45 19.23 -3.35
CA LYS A 18 -6.45 18.56 -2.50
C LYS A 18 -7.04 17.30 -3.12
N ASP A 19 -7.02 17.19 -4.45
CA ASP A 19 -7.59 16.07 -5.20
C ASP A 19 -6.50 15.05 -5.60
N LEU A 20 -5.31 15.17 -5.03
CA LEU A 20 -4.14 14.34 -5.33
C LEU A 20 -3.52 13.83 -4.05
N HIS A 21 -2.98 12.61 -4.11
CA HIS A 21 -2.23 11.98 -3.03
C HIS A 21 -0.90 11.45 -3.52
N ILE A 22 0.02 11.27 -2.58
CA ILE A 22 1.30 10.60 -2.84
C ILE A 22 1.15 9.13 -2.49
N MET A 23 1.48 8.29 -3.47
CA MET A 23 1.48 6.85 -3.35
C MET A 23 2.91 6.32 -3.43
N TYR A 24 3.15 5.23 -2.72
CA TYR A 24 4.38 4.46 -2.71
C TYR A 24 4.09 3.05 -3.20
N ARG A 25 5.09 2.44 -3.84
CA ARG A 25 5.12 1.02 -4.20
C ARG A 25 6.49 0.47 -3.90
N VAL A 26 6.55 -0.60 -3.10
CA VAL A 26 7.79 -1.39 -2.96
C VAL A 26 8.01 -2.19 -4.25
N ILE A 27 9.17 -2.01 -4.87
CA ILE A 27 9.55 -2.66 -6.13
C ILE A 27 10.34 -3.94 -5.83
N SER A 28 11.37 -3.84 -4.98
CA SER A 28 12.11 -4.98 -4.46
C SER A 28 11.92 -5.06 -2.95
N LEU A 29 11.57 -6.26 -2.47
CA LEU A 29 11.47 -6.54 -1.05
C LEU A 29 12.86 -6.81 -0.46
N PRO A 30 13.02 -6.60 0.86
CA PRO A 30 14.16 -7.15 1.59
C PRO A 30 14.32 -8.66 1.34
N LEU A 31 15.57 -9.13 1.35
CA LEU A 31 15.90 -10.55 1.24
C LEU A 31 15.93 -11.25 2.59
N ASN A 32 16.36 -10.55 3.65
CA ASN A 32 16.66 -11.07 4.98
C ASN A 32 15.68 -10.51 6.03
N GLY A 33 14.44 -10.27 5.61
CA GLY A 33 13.44 -9.67 6.48
C GLY A 33 12.16 -9.31 5.76
N VAL A 34 11.30 -8.56 6.46
CA VAL A 34 9.98 -8.17 5.98
C VAL A 34 9.70 -6.71 6.33
N LEU A 35 9.12 -5.99 5.36
CA LEU A 35 8.56 -4.67 5.61
C LEU A 35 7.09 -4.79 6.02
N SER A 36 6.67 -3.98 6.99
CA SER A 36 5.27 -3.88 7.39
C SER A 36 4.81 -2.44 7.52
N ILE A 37 3.52 -2.24 7.25
CA ILE A 37 2.82 -0.98 7.49
C ILE A 37 1.45 -1.28 8.11
N ARG A 38 1.07 -0.52 9.15
CA ARG A 38 -0.18 -0.76 9.89
C ARG A 38 -0.31 -2.22 10.36
N GLY A 39 0.80 -2.87 10.72
CA GLY A 39 0.82 -4.27 11.16
C GLY A 39 0.60 -5.31 10.05
N HIS A 40 0.55 -4.92 8.77
CA HIS A 40 0.47 -5.85 7.65
C HIS A 40 1.78 -5.87 6.86
N ASN A 41 2.17 -7.06 6.41
CA ASN A 41 3.37 -7.23 5.60
C ASN A 41 3.14 -6.67 4.19
N LEU A 42 4.11 -5.88 3.71
CA LEU A 42 4.19 -5.48 2.33
C LEU A 42 4.69 -6.68 1.51
N THR A 43 3.91 -7.05 0.51
CA THR A 43 4.20 -8.21 -0.34
C THR A 43 4.10 -7.81 -1.81
N ARG A 44 4.50 -8.69 -2.72
CA ARG A 44 4.34 -8.46 -4.16
C ARG A 44 2.88 -8.20 -4.56
N ASN A 45 1.92 -8.79 -3.84
CA ASN A 45 0.48 -8.65 -4.10
C ASN A 45 -0.11 -7.38 -3.48
N HIS A 46 0.50 -6.91 -2.38
CA HIS A 46 0.09 -5.67 -1.69
C HIS A 46 1.31 -4.78 -1.42
N PRO A 47 1.95 -4.22 -2.47
CA PRO A 47 3.18 -3.45 -2.30
C PRO A 47 2.93 -1.95 -2.09
N ASP A 48 1.67 -1.51 -2.18
CA ASP A 48 1.29 -0.10 -2.28
C ASP A 48 0.78 0.48 -0.97
N PHE A 49 1.17 1.71 -0.66
CA PHE A 49 0.67 2.47 0.49
C PHE A 49 0.74 3.98 0.24
N SER A 50 -0.05 4.77 0.98
CA SER A 50 -0.07 6.23 0.82
C SER A 50 0.89 6.95 1.76
N GLN A 51 1.30 8.17 1.42
CA GLN A 51 2.02 9.08 2.33
C GLN A 51 1.24 9.31 3.63
N ALA A 52 -0.09 9.40 3.57
CA ALA A 52 -0.93 9.57 4.76
C ALA A 52 -0.85 8.34 5.68
N THR A 53 -0.92 7.13 5.12
CA THR A 53 -0.74 5.87 5.85
C THR A 53 0.64 5.80 6.49
N LEU A 54 1.68 6.11 5.71
CA LEU A 54 3.07 6.15 6.18
C LEU A 54 3.27 7.19 7.29
N ASN A 55 2.66 8.36 7.16
CA ASN A 55 2.75 9.42 8.17
C ASN A 55 2.10 9.03 9.49
N LYS A 56 0.99 8.27 9.44
CA LYS A 56 0.21 7.85 10.61
C LYS A 56 0.77 6.61 11.30
N PHE A 57 1.21 5.62 10.53
CA PHE A 57 1.59 4.30 11.07
C PHE A 57 3.08 3.99 10.97
N GLY A 58 3.83 4.74 10.17
CA GLY A 58 5.21 4.43 9.83
C GLY A 58 5.36 3.17 8.98
N ILE A 59 6.59 2.90 8.59
CA ILE A 59 7.01 1.62 8.00
C ILE A 59 7.99 0.96 8.97
N LYS A 60 7.88 -0.35 9.15
CA LYS A 60 8.78 -1.12 10.03
C LYS A 60 9.44 -2.21 9.24
N TYR A 61 10.71 -2.46 9.55
CA TYR A 61 11.46 -3.60 9.06
C TYR A 61 11.60 -4.60 10.21
N PHE A 62 11.40 -5.89 9.90
CA PHE A 62 11.66 -7.01 10.80
C PHE A 62 12.70 -7.90 10.14
N HIS A 63 13.85 -8.05 10.79
CA HIS A 63 14.89 -8.97 10.35
C HIS A 63 14.43 -10.42 10.56
N ASP A 64 14.86 -11.34 9.71
CA ASP A 64 14.51 -12.76 9.78
C ASP A 64 15.45 -13.58 10.68
N ASP A 65 16.19 -12.92 11.57
CA ASP A 65 17.25 -13.51 12.41
C ASP A 65 18.36 -14.26 11.64
N SER A 66 18.49 -14.05 10.32
CA SER A 66 19.73 -14.46 9.65
C SER A 66 20.91 -13.64 10.19
N GLU A 67 22.10 -14.24 10.27
CA GLU A 67 23.33 -13.54 10.69
C GLU A 67 23.87 -12.61 9.59
N THR A 68 22.97 -11.98 8.83
CA THR A 68 23.30 -11.00 7.80
C THR A 68 23.28 -9.60 8.40
N THR A 69 24.18 -8.74 7.93
CA THR A 69 24.32 -7.37 8.45
C THR A 69 23.78 -6.32 7.49
N SER A 70 23.32 -6.74 6.31
CA SER A 70 22.85 -5.86 5.26
C SER A 70 21.62 -6.42 4.58
N ASP A 71 20.65 -5.55 4.32
CA ASP A 71 19.51 -5.81 3.48
C ASP A 71 19.10 -4.51 2.77
N SER A 72 18.25 -4.62 1.76
CA SER A 72 17.79 -3.46 1.01
C SER A 72 16.41 -3.68 0.41
N PHE A 73 15.70 -2.59 0.25
CA PHE A 73 14.46 -2.55 -0.53
C PHE A 73 14.48 -1.32 -1.42
N THR A 74 13.76 -1.40 -2.53
CA THR A 74 13.59 -0.26 -3.43
C THR A 74 12.11 0.09 -3.53
N PHE A 75 11.82 1.37 -3.69
CA PHE A 75 10.46 1.85 -3.85
C PHE A 75 10.40 2.93 -4.91
N ARG A 76 9.19 3.16 -5.43
CA ARG A 76 8.84 4.36 -6.21
C ARG A 76 7.78 5.15 -5.47
N ALA A 77 7.81 6.47 -5.63
CA ALA A 77 6.76 7.38 -5.20
C ALA A 77 6.20 8.14 -6.41
N TRP A 78 4.90 8.38 -6.42
CA TRP A 78 4.24 9.16 -7.48
C TRP A 78 3.01 9.90 -6.96
N VAL A 79 2.60 10.94 -7.68
CA VAL A 79 1.34 11.64 -7.46
C VAL A 79 0.23 10.87 -8.15
N ALA A 80 -0.83 10.53 -7.42
CA ALA A 80 -2.01 9.85 -7.92
C ALA A 80 -3.27 10.68 -7.64
N PRO A 81 -4.28 10.66 -8.52
CA PRO A 81 -5.59 11.22 -8.22
C PRO A 81 -6.20 10.57 -6.98
N PHE A 82 -6.92 11.37 -6.20
CA PHE A 82 -7.81 10.83 -5.18
C PHE A 82 -8.90 10.06 -5.91
N HIS A 83 -8.87 8.73 -5.83
CA HIS A 83 -10.05 7.96 -6.20
C HIS A 83 -11.09 8.22 -5.11
N HIS A 84 -12.00 9.17 -5.37
CA HIS A 84 -13.28 9.17 -4.68
C HIS A 84 -13.95 7.86 -5.09
N SER A 85 -13.82 6.84 -4.25
CA SER A 85 -14.60 5.62 -4.37
C SER A 85 -16.05 5.98 -4.09
N SER A 86 -16.71 6.61 -5.05
CA SER A 86 -18.17 6.62 -5.18
C SER A 86 -18.61 5.26 -5.70
N ALA A 87 -18.34 4.22 -4.92
CA ALA A 87 -19.11 2.98 -4.86
C ALA A 87 -18.39 1.98 -3.95
N SER A 88 -18.94 1.81 -2.76
CA SER A 88 -19.05 0.51 -2.13
C SER A 88 -19.69 -0.49 -3.10
N HIS A 89 -18.90 -1.14 -3.95
CA HIS A 89 -19.31 -2.43 -4.49
C HIS A 89 -18.78 -3.48 -3.52
N SER A 90 -19.56 -3.74 -2.47
CA SER A 90 -19.53 -5.04 -1.82
C SER A 90 -19.65 -6.09 -2.92
N PRO A 91 -18.79 -7.13 -2.98
CA PRO A 91 -19.05 -8.23 -3.87
C PRO A 91 -20.36 -8.87 -3.40
N SER A 92 -21.44 -8.68 -4.17
CA SER A 92 -22.66 -9.45 -4.00
C SER A 92 -22.29 -10.90 -4.29
N ILE A 93 -22.09 -11.68 -3.22
CA ILE A 93 -22.05 -13.14 -3.32
C ILE A 93 -23.41 -13.55 -3.87
N SER A 94 -23.45 -13.96 -5.13
CA SER A 94 -24.62 -14.56 -5.75
C SER A 94 -24.82 -15.93 -5.11
N THR A 95 -25.77 -16.04 -4.19
CA THR A 95 -26.19 -17.31 -3.59
C THR A 95 -26.74 -18.20 -4.71
N PHE A 96 -26.09 -19.33 -4.97
CA PHE A 96 -26.66 -20.38 -5.82
C PHE A 96 -27.82 -21.04 -5.05
N PRO A 97 -29.00 -21.25 -5.66
CA PRO A 97 -30.03 -22.05 -5.02
C PRO A 97 -29.60 -23.53 -5.04
N SER A 98 -29.57 -24.14 -3.85
CA SER A 98 -29.47 -25.59 -3.69
C SER A 98 -30.73 -26.23 -4.25
N ASP A 99 -30.61 -26.95 -5.37
CA ASP A 99 -31.70 -27.83 -5.81
C ASP A 99 -31.63 -29.13 -5.01
N SER A 100 -32.63 -29.35 -4.17
CA SER A 100 -32.84 -30.58 -3.43
C SER A 100 -33.96 -31.32 -4.13
N SER A 101 -33.60 -32.25 -5.02
CA SER A 101 -34.55 -33.22 -5.57
C SER A 101 -34.44 -34.52 -4.77
N SER A 102 -35.44 -34.76 -3.94
CA SER A 102 -35.71 -36.04 -3.32
C SER A 102 -36.10 -37.07 -4.40
N ALA A 103 -35.52 -38.26 -4.31
CA ALA A 103 -36.06 -39.49 -4.90
C ALA A 103 -36.21 -40.52 -3.77
#